data_AF-A0A015J4U7-F1
#
_entry.id   AF-A0A015J4U7-F1
#
_cell.length_a   1.000
_cell.length_b   1.000
_cell.length_c   1.000
_cell.angle_alpha   90.00
_cell.angle_beta   90.00
_cell.angle_gamma   90.00
#
_symmetry.space_group_name_H-M   'P 1'
#
loop_
_entity.id
_entity.type
_entity.pdbx_description
1 polymer ?
#
loop_
_entity_poly.entity_id
_entity_poly.type
_entity_poly.pdbx_seq_one_letter_code
_entity_poly.pdbx_strand_id
1 'polypeptide(L)'
;MTYAWTAIDPNGFILESHYNIIPSTFPSALRSEIFALLHGLDSLPRNSKITVATDCAQLLSLWSLYVDAPFIPRMLKESNHLLWSSIRTIMSQKNLDVTLIKVPAHADDLLNNHVDALAKAAHTDLHLPSHSSSELLAPCILQFNSFPVDMNIQKFIGDIFDAKSLLTLALLPRFNLNSSISDIDWACTKFCFNNKQLQFSHRNGRSDFCAFRIKILLDMLPTLSTLQRQKPHIYDPSWLCPQCNSSLETLDHLWTCPYILPEFGPFNTFKTLLLDLRTVCFGKFLSTTPLISLLDFFDVEFTAMDCWDCDPPSNSCLRLTRGLIPMSLTSFLGTYFSLSTICSILDTPLHNFHFDLYVQIWLCRSVFFHHWESAQGITNKIKSSAIGPFPTTYPFSQTSPAILTPSLATASLDSWVSWVSSYIIHGGSWISHLDFWRRLTVQPLLRISS
;
A
#
# COMPACT_ATOMS: atom_id res chain seq x y z
N MET A 1 16.53 17.82 -3.89
CA MET A 1 17.07 17.78 -5.27
C MET A 1 17.37 19.19 -5.71
N THR A 2 18.29 19.38 -6.64
CA THR A 2 18.75 20.70 -7.09
C THR A 2 18.65 20.76 -8.61
N TYR A 3 18.75 21.97 -9.15
CA TYR A 3 18.91 22.19 -10.58
C TYR A 3 20.02 23.23 -10.79
N ALA A 4 20.65 23.20 -11.94
CA ALA A 4 21.61 24.20 -12.36
C ALA A 4 21.52 24.41 -13.88
N TRP A 5 21.85 25.60 -14.34
CA TRP A 5 22.03 25.92 -15.75
C TRP A 5 23.09 27.00 -15.91
N THR A 6 23.72 27.04 -17.09
CA THR A 6 24.72 28.04 -17.46
C THR A 6 24.41 28.55 -18.86
N ALA A 7 24.40 29.86 -19.03
CA ALA A 7 24.32 30.53 -20.32
C ALA A 7 25.71 30.95 -20.79
N ILE A 8 25.99 30.70 -22.07
CA ILE A 8 27.24 31.06 -22.72
C ILE A 8 26.98 31.97 -23.93
N ASP A 9 27.97 32.78 -24.28
CA ASP A 9 27.97 33.54 -25.53
C ASP A 9 28.42 32.65 -26.72
N PRO A 10 28.33 33.15 -27.97
CA PRO A 10 28.79 32.41 -29.14
C PRO A 10 30.28 32.07 -29.16
N ASN A 11 31.10 32.74 -28.34
CA ASN A 11 32.53 32.50 -28.20
C ASN A 11 32.85 31.48 -27.09
N GLY A 12 31.83 30.97 -26.38
CA GLY A 12 31.97 30.02 -25.29
C GLY A 12 32.28 30.65 -23.92
N PHE A 13 32.18 31.98 -23.77
CA PHE A 13 32.31 32.62 -22.47
C PHE A 13 31.02 32.49 -21.67
N ILE A 14 31.15 32.14 -20.39
CA ILE A 14 30.03 32.09 -19.46
C ILE A 14 29.51 33.52 -19.23
N LEU A 15 28.25 33.73 -19.59
CA LEU A 15 27.52 34.97 -19.34
C LEU A 15 26.87 34.95 -17.95
N GLU A 16 26.25 33.82 -17.61
CA GLU A 16 25.51 33.66 -16.37
C GLU A 16 25.46 32.18 -15.99
N SER A 17 25.53 31.90 -14.69
CA SER A 17 25.31 30.56 -14.14
C SER A 17 24.35 30.69 -12.96
N HIS A 18 23.41 29.76 -12.86
CA HIS A 18 22.46 29.72 -11.77
C HIS A 18 22.29 28.30 -11.26
N TYR A 19 22.10 28.17 -9.95
CA TYR A 19 21.76 26.91 -9.31
C TYR A 19 20.82 27.17 -8.13
N ASN A 20 19.91 26.24 -7.88
CA ASN A 20 19.00 26.33 -6.74
C ASN A 20 18.44 24.95 -6.37
N ILE A 21 17.70 24.90 -5.27
CA ILE A 21 16.97 23.73 -4.80
C ILE A 21 15.60 23.71 -5.49
N ILE A 22 15.10 22.53 -5.88
CA ILE A 22 13.70 22.38 -6.32
C ILE A 22 12.77 22.14 -5.11
N PRO A 23 11.48 22.51 -5.18
CA PRO A 23 10.49 22.13 -4.18
C PRO A 23 10.55 20.63 -3.86
N SER A 24 10.34 20.27 -2.60
CA SER A 24 10.48 18.88 -2.13
C SER A 24 9.48 17.90 -2.74
N THR A 25 8.39 18.39 -3.33
CA THR A 25 7.33 17.58 -3.94
C THR A 25 7.79 16.89 -5.23
N PHE A 26 7.43 15.61 -5.39
CA PHE A 26 7.74 14.77 -6.57
C PHE A 26 9.23 14.70 -6.95
N PRO A 27 10.14 14.34 -6.03
CA PRO A 27 11.57 14.33 -6.32
C PRO A 27 11.89 13.32 -7.44
N SER A 28 12.45 13.78 -8.55
CA SER A 28 13.03 12.94 -9.60
C SER A 28 14.14 13.70 -10.36
N ALA A 29 15.15 12.99 -10.85
CA ALA A 29 16.23 13.59 -11.63
C ALA A 29 15.68 14.33 -12.86
N LEU A 30 14.72 13.73 -13.57
CA LEU A 30 14.03 14.38 -14.68
C LEU A 30 13.36 15.71 -14.27
N ARG A 31 12.79 15.79 -13.07
CA ARG A 31 12.18 17.03 -12.59
C ARG A 31 13.23 18.13 -12.40
N SER A 32 14.40 17.80 -11.88
CA SER A 32 15.55 18.72 -11.81
C SER A 32 15.94 19.26 -13.19
N GLU A 33 16.02 18.39 -14.21
CA GLU A 33 16.31 18.79 -15.59
C GLU A 33 15.25 19.76 -16.15
N ILE A 34 13.97 19.47 -15.92
CA ILE A 34 12.88 20.32 -16.37
C ILE A 34 12.90 21.68 -15.65
N PHE A 35 13.24 21.71 -14.36
CA PHE A 35 13.42 22.96 -13.61
C PHE A 35 14.59 23.80 -14.13
N ALA A 36 15.73 23.16 -14.45
CA ALA A 36 16.87 23.84 -15.08
C ALA A 36 16.46 24.52 -16.39
N LEU A 37 15.75 23.77 -17.25
CA LEU A 37 15.20 24.31 -18.50
C LEU A 37 14.21 25.46 -18.25
N LEU A 38 13.25 25.28 -17.36
CA LEU A 38 12.23 26.28 -17.04
C LEU A 38 12.87 27.60 -16.58
N HIS A 39 13.77 27.55 -15.59
CA HIS A 39 14.44 28.73 -15.07
C HIS A 39 15.44 29.35 -16.04
N GLY A 40 16.13 28.54 -16.85
CA GLY A 40 17.00 29.04 -17.91
C GLY A 40 16.21 29.85 -18.93
N LEU A 41 15.07 29.33 -19.40
CA LEU A 41 14.19 30.04 -20.33
C LEU A 41 13.54 31.28 -19.69
N ASP A 42 13.19 31.22 -18.40
CA ASP A 42 12.63 32.37 -17.69
C ASP A 42 13.66 33.48 -17.41
N SER A 43 14.96 33.19 -17.52
CA SER A 43 16.00 34.20 -17.37
C SER A 43 16.28 34.95 -18.68
N LEU A 44 15.82 34.41 -19.82
CA LEU A 44 16.05 35.02 -21.14
C LEU A 44 15.18 36.26 -21.38
N PRO A 45 15.69 37.25 -22.14
CA PRO A 45 14.88 38.37 -22.62
C PRO A 45 13.88 37.94 -23.69
N ARG A 46 12.93 38.83 -24.02
CA ARG A 46 11.93 38.58 -25.07
C ARG A 46 12.58 38.51 -26.46
N ASN A 47 12.05 37.67 -27.33
CA ASN A 47 12.50 37.44 -28.71
C ASN A 47 13.91 36.85 -28.84
N SER A 48 14.40 36.17 -27.80
CA SER A 48 15.68 35.46 -27.87
C SER A 48 15.59 34.20 -28.74
N LYS A 49 16.69 33.92 -29.44
CA LYS A 49 16.94 32.66 -30.12
C LYS A 49 18.06 31.92 -29.38
N ILE A 50 17.79 30.70 -28.94
CA ILE A 50 18.69 29.94 -28.06
C ILE A 50 18.78 28.46 -28.47
N THR A 51 19.95 27.89 -28.27
CA THR A 51 20.18 26.44 -28.35
C THR A 51 20.44 25.93 -26.94
N VAL A 52 19.58 25.04 -26.46
CA VAL A 52 19.74 24.38 -25.16
C VAL A 52 20.42 23.03 -25.37
N ALA A 53 21.58 22.86 -24.76
CA ALA A 53 22.33 21.63 -24.75
C ALA A 53 22.05 20.83 -23.47
N THR A 54 21.67 19.57 -23.58
CA THR A 54 21.39 18.68 -22.44
C THR A 54 21.83 17.25 -22.74
N ASP A 55 22.28 16.50 -21.73
CA ASP A 55 22.55 15.07 -21.83
C ASP A 55 21.32 14.19 -21.57
N CYS A 56 20.21 14.79 -21.07
CA CYS A 56 18.99 14.11 -20.73
C CYS A 56 18.13 13.79 -21.97
N ALA A 57 18.32 12.60 -22.53
CA ALA A 57 17.54 12.11 -23.68
C ALA A 57 16.02 12.10 -23.43
N GLN A 58 15.59 11.87 -22.18
CA GLN A 58 14.18 11.89 -21.80
C GLN A 58 13.57 13.29 -21.90
N LEU A 59 14.35 14.34 -21.59
CA LEU A 59 13.92 15.73 -21.74
C LEU A 59 13.59 16.05 -23.20
N LEU A 60 14.46 15.64 -24.14
CA LEU A 60 14.24 15.81 -25.59
C LEU A 60 12.98 15.08 -26.06
N SER A 61 12.77 13.85 -25.62
CA SER A 61 11.57 13.08 -25.97
C SER A 61 10.30 13.79 -25.48
N LEU A 62 10.30 14.31 -24.25
CA LEU A 62 9.16 15.01 -23.69
C LEU A 62 8.95 16.39 -24.32
N TRP A 63 10.02 17.10 -24.68
CA TRP A 63 9.93 18.35 -25.44
C TRP A 63 9.11 18.18 -26.72
N SER A 64 9.43 17.15 -27.51
CA SER A 64 8.69 16.88 -28.76
C SER A 64 7.20 16.61 -28.54
N LEU A 65 6.85 16.02 -27.39
CA LEU A 65 5.47 15.68 -27.04
C LEU A 65 4.70 16.88 -26.45
N TYR A 66 5.38 17.74 -25.70
CA TYR A 66 4.76 18.82 -24.94
C TYR A 66 4.83 20.18 -25.61
N VAL A 67 5.92 20.49 -26.30
CA VAL A 67 6.18 21.81 -26.85
C VAL A 67 5.88 21.84 -28.35
N ASP A 68 6.46 20.92 -29.11
CA ASP A 68 6.34 20.90 -30.58
C ASP A 68 4.95 20.46 -31.05
N ALA A 69 4.23 19.70 -30.22
CA ALA A 69 2.89 19.19 -30.52
C ALA A 69 1.76 20.01 -29.87
N PRO A 70 0.55 20.02 -30.45
CA PRO A 70 -0.62 20.60 -29.81
C PRO A 70 -1.00 19.83 -28.55
N PHE A 71 -1.64 20.52 -27.61
CA PHE A 71 -2.08 19.89 -26.36
C PHE A 71 -3.10 18.77 -26.64
N ILE A 72 -2.87 17.61 -26.05
CA ILE A 72 -3.82 16.48 -26.02
C ILE A 72 -4.09 16.05 -24.58
N PRO A 73 -5.33 15.65 -24.21
CA PRO A 73 -5.67 15.27 -22.84
C PRO A 73 -4.80 14.14 -22.26
N ARG A 74 -4.18 13.31 -23.12
CA ARG A 74 -3.23 12.27 -22.69
C ARG A 74 -2.05 12.82 -21.91
N MET A 75 -1.66 14.08 -22.14
CA MET A 75 -0.56 14.75 -21.44
C MET A 75 -0.83 14.94 -19.94
N LEU A 76 -2.09 14.94 -19.51
CA LEU A 76 -2.48 14.97 -18.09
C LEU A 76 -2.28 13.62 -17.39
N LYS A 77 -1.90 12.57 -18.14
CA LYS A 77 -1.57 11.25 -17.62
C LYS A 77 -0.08 11.06 -17.37
N GLU A 78 0.74 12.09 -17.59
CA GLU A 78 2.17 12.03 -17.30
C GLU A 78 2.50 12.94 -16.11
N SER A 79 3.66 12.69 -15.48
CA SER A 79 4.22 13.57 -14.46
C SER A 79 4.84 14.83 -15.06
N ASN A 80 5.00 15.87 -14.24
CA ASN A 80 5.62 17.14 -14.62
C ASN A 80 4.83 17.92 -15.70
N HIS A 81 3.56 17.59 -15.93
CA HIS A 81 2.74 18.25 -16.95
C HIS A 81 2.51 19.74 -16.65
N LEU A 82 2.53 20.16 -15.39
CA LEU A 82 2.46 21.57 -15.00
C LEU A 82 3.75 22.32 -15.32
N LEU A 83 4.92 21.70 -15.13
CA LEU A 83 6.20 22.29 -15.54
C LEU A 83 6.28 22.47 -17.06
N TRP A 84 5.84 21.48 -17.83
CA TRP A 84 5.77 21.60 -19.29
C TRP A 84 4.77 22.66 -19.74
N SER A 85 3.61 22.78 -19.08
CA SER A 85 2.68 23.89 -19.31
C SER A 85 3.33 25.24 -19.04
N SER A 86 4.16 25.33 -18.00
CA SER A 86 4.88 26.55 -17.64
C SER A 86 5.89 26.93 -18.71
N ILE A 87 6.68 25.96 -19.20
CA ILE A 87 7.63 26.16 -20.31
C ILE A 87 6.92 26.71 -21.54
N ARG A 88 5.81 26.10 -21.98
CA ARG A 88 5.04 26.59 -23.14
C ARG A 88 4.54 28.02 -22.93
N THR A 89 4.08 28.32 -21.72
CA THR A 89 3.57 29.65 -21.37
C THR A 89 4.68 30.70 -21.46
N ILE A 90 5.87 30.43 -20.91
CA ILE A 90 7.02 31.33 -20.97
C ILE A 90 7.50 31.52 -22.41
N MET A 91 7.63 30.43 -23.17
CA MET A 91 8.00 30.49 -24.59
C MET A 91 7.04 31.38 -25.38
N SER A 92 5.73 31.22 -25.16
CA SER A 92 4.71 32.04 -25.83
C SER A 92 4.73 33.49 -25.37
N GLN A 93 4.86 33.77 -24.07
CA GLN A 93 4.84 35.12 -23.51
C GLN A 93 6.08 35.93 -23.90
N LYS A 94 7.23 35.27 -24.01
CA LYS A 94 8.49 35.90 -24.39
C LYS A 94 8.84 35.78 -25.86
N ASN A 95 8.05 35.04 -26.64
CA ASN A 95 8.30 34.78 -28.06
C ASN A 95 9.71 34.19 -28.30
N LEU A 96 10.05 33.13 -27.58
CA LEU A 96 11.37 32.49 -27.66
C LEU A 96 11.46 31.50 -28.83
N ASP A 97 12.57 31.52 -29.56
CA ASP A 97 12.95 30.51 -30.55
C ASP A 97 13.98 29.57 -29.93
N VAL A 98 13.54 28.38 -29.52
CA VAL A 98 14.35 27.44 -28.72
C VAL A 98 14.59 26.16 -29.52
N THR A 99 15.85 25.73 -29.59
CA THR A 99 16.24 24.43 -30.15
C THR A 99 16.94 23.59 -29.09
N LEU A 100 16.57 22.32 -28.94
CA LEU A 100 17.23 21.40 -28.00
C LEU A 100 18.20 20.49 -28.76
N ILE A 101 19.41 20.34 -28.24
CA ILE A 101 20.43 19.42 -28.75
C ILE A 101 20.87 18.44 -27.65
N LYS A 102 21.08 17.19 -28.06
CA LYS A 102 21.60 16.16 -27.17
C LYS A 102 23.13 16.23 -27.12
N VAL A 103 23.68 16.33 -25.91
CA VAL A 103 25.11 16.17 -25.63
C VAL A 103 25.37 14.73 -25.13
N PRO A 104 26.50 14.09 -25.48
CA PRO A 104 26.85 12.80 -24.91
C PRO A 104 27.11 12.91 -23.40
N ALA A 105 26.39 12.12 -22.61
CA ALA A 105 26.67 11.98 -21.18
C ALA A 105 28.10 11.45 -20.98
N HIS A 106 28.83 12.02 -20.01
CA HIS A 106 30.20 11.62 -19.65
C HIS A 106 31.25 11.72 -20.78
N ALA A 107 30.97 12.49 -21.83
CA ALA A 107 32.06 13.07 -22.61
C ALA A 107 32.82 14.06 -21.70
N ASP A 108 34.11 14.29 -21.93
CA ASP A 108 34.90 15.34 -21.27
C ASP A 108 34.44 16.75 -21.70
N ASP A 109 33.13 17.02 -21.67
CA ASP A 109 32.52 18.30 -21.92
C ASP A 109 32.67 19.17 -20.67
N LEU A 110 33.52 20.19 -20.78
CA LEU A 110 33.85 21.10 -19.68
C LEU A 110 32.62 21.85 -19.15
N LEU A 111 31.63 22.15 -20.01
CA LEU A 111 30.43 22.90 -19.62
C LEU A 111 29.42 22.00 -18.91
N ASN A 112 29.21 20.77 -19.39
CA ASN A 112 28.34 19.83 -18.69
C ASN A 112 28.89 19.50 -17.29
N ASN A 113 30.21 19.25 -17.20
CA ASN A 113 30.89 19.04 -15.92
C ASN A 113 30.80 20.26 -14.99
N HIS A 114 30.81 21.49 -15.54
CA HIS A 114 30.59 22.71 -14.77
C HIS A 114 29.17 22.76 -14.19
N VAL A 115 28.14 22.50 -14.99
CA VAL A 115 26.74 22.49 -14.55
C VAL A 115 26.49 21.41 -13.50
N ASP A 116 27.07 20.22 -13.67
CA ASP A 116 27.02 19.14 -12.68
C ASP A 116 27.67 19.55 -11.34
N ALA A 117 28.81 20.27 -11.41
CA ALA A 117 29.47 20.79 -10.22
C ALA A 117 28.60 21.85 -9.51
N LEU A 118 27.92 22.72 -10.26
CA LEU A 118 26.97 23.69 -9.71
C LEU A 118 25.76 23.00 -9.03
N ALA A 119 25.18 22.00 -9.69
CA ALA A 119 24.07 21.24 -9.12
C ALA A 119 24.47 20.51 -7.82
N LYS A 120 25.72 20.01 -7.74
CA LYS A 120 26.30 19.43 -6.52
C LYS A 120 26.54 20.49 -5.44
N ALA A 121 27.06 21.67 -5.80
CA ALA A 121 27.30 22.76 -4.86
C ALA A 121 25.99 23.23 -4.20
N ALA A 122 24.90 23.26 -4.96
CA ALA A 122 23.56 23.59 -4.47
C ALA A 122 23.07 22.67 -3.33
N HIS A 123 23.58 21.44 -3.23
CA HIS A 123 23.23 20.53 -2.14
C HIS A 123 23.89 20.89 -0.81
N THR A 124 25.02 21.59 -0.86
CA THR A 124 25.83 21.97 0.31
C THR A 124 25.64 23.43 0.72
N ASP A 125 24.95 24.22 -0.10
CA ASP A 125 24.73 25.63 0.14
C ASP A 125 23.56 25.87 1.12
N LEU A 126 23.91 26.19 2.37
CA LEU A 126 22.96 26.45 3.46
C LEU A 126 22.24 27.80 3.32
N HIS A 127 22.67 28.67 2.39
CA HIS A 127 22.10 30.00 2.19
C HIS A 127 21.01 30.05 1.12
N LEU A 128 20.72 28.95 0.44
CA LEU A 128 19.67 28.89 -0.57
C LEU A 128 18.27 29.03 0.08
N PRO A 129 17.36 29.84 -0.52
CA PRO A 129 16.00 29.93 -0.03
C PRO A 129 15.33 28.55 -0.05
N SER A 130 14.76 28.12 1.08
CA SER A 130 14.03 26.84 1.19
C SER A 130 12.76 26.77 0.33
N HIS A 131 12.35 27.89 -0.27
CA HIS A 131 11.15 28.03 -1.08
C HIS A 131 11.47 28.76 -2.39
N SER A 132 11.98 28.04 -3.39
CA SER A 132 11.93 28.48 -4.78
C SER A 132 10.50 28.25 -5.30
N SER A 133 9.56 29.12 -4.91
CA SER A 133 8.22 29.12 -5.49
C SER A 133 8.28 29.74 -6.88
N SER A 134 8.71 28.96 -7.88
CA SER A 134 8.33 29.30 -9.26
C SER A 134 6.81 29.09 -9.34
N GLU A 135 6.06 30.17 -9.60
CA GLU A 135 4.63 30.06 -9.86
C GLU A 135 4.45 29.16 -11.07
N LEU A 136 3.90 27.96 -10.85
CA LEU A 136 3.55 27.07 -11.96
C LEU A 136 2.54 27.82 -12.84
N LEU A 137 2.88 28.02 -14.11
CA LEU A 137 2.05 28.71 -15.09
C LEU A 137 1.26 27.69 -15.88
N ALA A 138 0.03 27.43 -15.45
CA ALA A 138 -0.91 26.57 -16.15
C ALA A 138 -2.34 27.16 -16.12
N PRO A 139 -3.15 26.93 -17.17
CA PRO A 139 -4.53 27.43 -17.22
C PRO A 139 -5.42 26.93 -16.07
N CYS A 140 -5.12 25.73 -15.56
CA CYS A 140 -5.80 25.13 -14.43
C CYS A 140 -4.82 24.24 -13.68
N ILE A 141 -4.72 24.41 -12.37
CA ILE A 141 -3.87 23.62 -11.48
C ILE A 141 -4.78 22.88 -10.51
N LEU A 142 -4.85 21.55 -10.64
CA LEU A 142 -5.48 20.73 -9.62
C LEU A 142 -4.64 20.76 -8.35
N GLN A 143 -5.28 20.98 -7.21
CA GLN A 143 -4.63 20.98 -5.91
C GLN A 143 -5.24 19.91 -5.00
N PHE A 144 -4.41 19.30 -4.17
CA PHE A 144 -4.82 18.40 -3.10
C PHE A 144 -4.11 18.80 -1.82
N ASN A 145 -4.88 19.13 -0.78
CA ASN A 145 -4.35 19.63 0.50
C ASN A 145 -3.33 20.77 0.30
N SER A 146 -3.67 21.74 -0.55
CA SER A 146 -2.82 22.88 -0.95
C SER A 146 -1.55 22.54 -1.74
N PHE A 147 -1.32 21.28 -2.12
CA PHE A 147 -0.23 20.89 -3.00
C PHE A 147 -0.69 20.76 -4.46
N PRO A 148 0.07 21.26 -5.44
CA PRO A 148 -0.26 21.07 -6.85
C PRO A 148 -0.09 19.60 -7.26
N VAL A 149 -1.04 19.07 -8.02
CA VAL A 149 -1.02 17.68 -8.52
C VAL A 149 -0.28 17.64 -9.85
N ASP A 150 1.04 17.45 -9.81
CA ASP A 150 1.91 17.42 -10.99
C ASP A 150 2.32 16.00 -11.39
N MET A 151 1.35 15.08 -11.35
CA MET A 151 1.51 13.67 -11.67
C MET A 151 0.40 13.19 -12.61
N ASN A 152 0.41 11.90 -12.96
CA ASN A 152 -0.72 11.29 -13.66
C ASN A 152 -2.03 11.48 -12.87
N ILE A 153 -2.91 12.36 -13.35
CA ILE A 153 -4.13 12.76 -12.65
C ILE A 153 -5.09 11.57 -12.52
N GLN A 154 -5.20 10.73 -13.55
CA GLN A 154 -6.08 9.56 -13.52
C GLN A 154 -5.64 8.55 -12.44
N LYS A 155 -4.33 8.28 -12.38
CA LYS A 155 -3.76 7.42 -11.35
C LYS A 155 -3.94 8.02 -9.96
N PHE A 156 -3.69 9.32 -9.81
CA PHE A 156 -3.84 10.05 -8.55
C PHE A 156 -5.26 9.98 -8.00
N ILE A 157 -6.28 10.18 -8.86
CA ILE A 157 -7.68 10.02 -8.46
C ILE A 157 -7.96 8.58 -8.01
N GLY A 158 -7.45 7.59 -8.74
CA GLY A 158 -7.53 6.18 -8.34
C GLY A 158 -6.90 5.92 -6.96
N ASP A 159 -5.72 6.49 -6.71
CA ASP A 159 -5.02 6.38 -5.44
C ASP A 159 -5.82 6.99 -4.27
N ILE A 160 -6.53 8.11 -4.49
CA ILE A 160 -7.46 8.69 -3.50
C ILE A 160 -8.59 7.71 -3.17
N PHE A 161 -9.22 7.12 -4.19
CA PHE A 161 -10.31 6.17 -3.97
C PHE A 161 -9.83 4.91 -3.25
N ASP A 162 -8.66 4.40 -3.63
CA ASP A 162 -8.05 3.25 -2.97
C ASP A 162 -7.73 3.56 -1.49
N ALA A 163 -7.18 4.74 -1.19
CA ALA A 163 -6.87 5.16 0.18
C ALA A 163 -8.13 5.27 1.05
N LYS A 164 -9.19 5.89 0.52
CA LYS A 164 -10.50 5.97 1.20
C LYS A 164 -11.11 4.59 1.44
N SER A 165 -11.04 3.72 0.44
CA SER A 165 -11.59 2.37 0.51
C SER A 165 -10.83 1.53 1.56
N LEU A 166 -9.51 1.66 1.61
CA LEU A 166 -8.69 0.99 2.62
C LEU A 166 -9.02 1.48 4.03
N LEU A 167 -9.14 2.80 4.23
CA LEU A 167 -9.54 3.36 5.53
C LEU A 167 -10.91 2.82 5.96
N THR A 168 -11.88 2.79 5.04
CA THR A 168 -13.22 2.25 5.30
C THR A 168 -13.16 0.78 5.70
N LEU A 169 -12.34 -0.02 5.01
CA LEU A 169 -12.12 -1.44 5.33
C LEU A 169 -11.47 -1.60 6.71
N ALA A 170 -10.39 -0.86 6.97
CA ALA A 170 -9.60 -0.95 8.20
C ALA A 170 -10.39 -0.51 9.44
N LEU A 171 -11.37 0.39 9.29
CA LEU A 171 -12.25 0.84 10.38
C LEU A 171 -13.42 -0.10 10.68
N LEU A 172 -13.63 -1.19 9.91
CA LEU A 172 -14.68 -2.14 10.25
C LEU A 172 -14.41 -2.73 11.66
N PRO A 173 -15.44 -2.85 12.54
CA PRO A 173 -15.26 -3.31 13.92
C PRO A 173 -14.49 -4.62 14.04
N ARG A 174 -14.64 -5.51 13.06
CA ARG A 174 -13.95 -6.81 12.97
C ARG A 174 -12.42 -6.72 12.87
N PHE A 175 -11.87 -5.62 12.37
CA PHE A 175 -10.43 -5.36 12.37
C PHE A 175 -9.96 -4.56 13.60
N ASN A 176 -10.89 -3.88 14.30
CA ASN A 176 -10.63 -3.08 15.50
C ASN A 176 -10.69 -3.86 16.82
N LEU A 177 -11.28 -5.06 16.83
CA LEU A 177 -11.52 -5.82 18.08
C LEU A 177 -10.23 -6.32 18.74
N ASN A 178 -9.19 -6.61 17.97
CA ASN A 178 -7.98 -7.28 18.49
C ASN A 178 -6.66 -6.56 18.18
N SER A 179 -6.66 -5.41 17.49
CA SER A 179 -5.40 -4.69 17.15
C SER A 179 -5.52 -3.32 16.51
N SER A 180 -4.39 -2.62 16.47
CA SER A 180 -4.22 -1.37 15.72
C SER A 180 -4.05 -1.65 14.22
N ILE A 181 -4.59 -0.76 13.37
CA ILE A 181 -4.43 -0.77 11.90
C ILE A 181 -2.93 -0.86 11.49
N SER A 182 -2.03 -0.35 12.33
CA SER A 182 -0.57 -0.37 12.14
C SER A 182 0.09 -1.75 12.22
N ASP A 183 -0.60 -2.74 12.77
CA ASP A 183 0.01 -4.05 13.00
C ASP A 183 -0.02 -4.92 11.73
N ILE A 184 -0.59 -4.37 10.65
CA ILE A 184 -0.77 -5.01 9.35
C ILE A 184 0.02 -4.23 8.31
N ASP A 185 0.87 -4.93 7.57
CA ASP A 185 1.48 -4.39 6.36
C ASP A 185 0.45 -4.43 5.23
N TRP A 186 -0.30 -3.34 5.07
CA TRP A 186 -1.33 -3.23 4.04
C TRP A 186 -0.77 -3.19 2.62
N ALA A 187 0.48 -2.72 2.44
CA ALA A 187 1.14 -2.72 1.15
C ALA A 187 1.38 -4.17 0.69
N CYS A 188 1.96 -4.97 1.57
CA CYS A 188 2.24 -6.38 1.32
C CYS A 188 0.95 -7.22 1.26
N THR A 189 -0.01 -6.92 2.14
CA THR A 189 -1.33 -7.54 2.14
C THR A 189 -2.05 -7.29 0.80
N LYS A 190 -2.10 -6.03 0.33
CA LYS A 190 -2.69 -5.68 -0.97
C LYS A 190 -1.99 -6.39 -2.12
N PHE A 191 -0.66 -6.48 -2.07
CA PHE A 191 0.13 -7.20 -3.08
C PHE A 191 -0.27 -8.69 -3.15
N CYS A 192 -0.25 -9.39 -2.02
CA CYS A 192 -0.54 -10.84 -1.95
C CYS A 192 -2.03 -11.17 -2.17
N PHE A 193 -2.92 -10.20 -1.94
CA PHE A 193 -4.35 -10.37 -2.22
C PHE A 193 -4.65 -10.20 -3.71
N ASN A 194 -4.00 -9.24 -4.37
CA ASN A 194 -4.27 -8.83 -5.75
C ASN A 194 -3.52 -9.63 -6.83
N ASN A 195 -2.81 -10.71 -6.50
CA ASN A 195 -2.10 -11.48 -7.53
C ASN A 195 -3.07 -12.04 -8.59
N LYS A 196 -3.08 -11.37 -9.75
CA LYS A 196 -3.94 -11.65 -10.91
C LYS A 196 -3.59 -12.97 -11.60
N GLN A 197 -2.33 -13.42 -11.55
CA GLN A 197 -1.92 -14.67 -12.19
C GLN A 197 -2.66 -15.89 -11.60
N LEU A 198 -3.14 -15.78 -10.35
CA LEU A 198 -3.88 -16.83 -9.67
C LEU A 198 -5.41 -16.63 -9.72
N GLN A 199 -5.88 -15.42 -10.08
CA GLN A 199 -7.31 -15.06 -10.16
C GLN A 199 -7.98 -15.37 -11.52
N PHE A 200 -7.25 -15.41 -12.64
CA PHE A 200 -7.87 -15.41 -13.99
C PHE A 200 -7.90 -16.75 -14.76
N SER A 201 -7.58 -17.91 -14.16
CA SER A 201 -7.78 -19.18 -14.89
C SER A 201 -9.23 -19.66 -14.71
N HIS A 202 -10.08 -19.39 -15.70
CA HIS A 202 -11.47 -19.84 -15.77
C HIS A 202 -11.55 -21.38 -15.86
N ARG A 203 -11.64 -22.08 -14.73
CA ARG A 203 -12.20 -23.44 -14.63
C ARG A 203 -12.92 -23.63 -13.29
N ASN A 204 -14.04 -24.35 -13.36
CA ASN A 204 -15.00 -24.64 -12.28
C ASN A 204 -14.30 -24.95 -10.94
N GLY A 205 -14.58 -24.15 -9.90
CA GLY A 205 -14.06 -24.32 -8.53
C GLY A 205 -13.29 -23.11 -7.95
N ARG A 206 -12.73 -22.22 -8.79
CA ARG A 206 -11.96 -21.05 -8.31
C ARG A 206 -12.81 -19.89 -7.75
N SER A 207 -14.09 -19.78 -8.12
CA SER A 207 -15.00 -18.78 -7.55
C SER A 207 -15.20 -18.97 -6.04
N ASP A 208 -15.28 -20.23 -5.59
CA ASP A 208 -15.58 -20.56 -4.20
C ASP A 208 -14.36 -20.36 -3.30
N PHE A 209 -13.16 -20.66 -3.81
CA PHE A 209 -11.92 -20.34 -3.12
C PHE A 209 -11.68 -18.83 -3.01
N CYS A 210 -11.92 -18.06 -4.09
CA CYS A 210 -11.87 -16.60 -4.01
C CYS A 210 -12.89 -16.05 -3.02
N ALA A 211 -14.12 -16.58 -3.02
CA ALA A 211 -15.14 -16.21 -2.05
C ALA A 211 -14.73 -16.60 -0.62
N PHE A 212 -14.08 -17.74 -0.43
CA PHE A 212 -13.51 -18.16 0.85
C PHE A 212 -12.46 -17.16 1.33
N ARG A 213 -11.48 -16.77 0.50
CA ARG A 213 -10.45 -15.77 0.86
C ARG A 213 -11.05 -14.41 1.24
N ILE A 214 -12.08 -13.96 0.52
CA ILE A 214 -12.79 -12.73 0.87
C ILE A 214 -13.54 -12.90 2.20
N LYS A 215 -14.20 -14.05 2.40
CA LYS A 215 -14.98 -14.31 3.62
C LYS A 215 -14.09 -14.49 4.86
N ILE A 216 -12.91 -15.12 4.77
CA ILE A 216 -11.99 -15.19 5.92
C ILE A 216 -11.43 -13.81 6.25
N LEU A 217 -11.01 -13.04 5.23
CA LEU A 217 -10.53 -11.67 5.41
C LEU A 217 -11.59 -10.81 6.14
N LEU A 218 -12.84 -10.94 5.73
CA LEU A 218 -13.96 -10.18 6.28
C LEU A 218 -14.61 -10.84 7.49
N ASP A 219 -14.14 -11.97 8.02
CA ASP A 219 -14.83 -12.69 9.11
C ASP A 219 -16.33 -12.94 8.82
N MET A 220 -16.59 -13.45 7.61
CA MET A 220 -17.92 -13.70 7.01
C MET A 220 -18.11 -15.16 6.57
N LEU A 221 -17.24 -16.08 6.99
CA LEU A 221 -17.52 -17.49 6.77
C LEU A 221 -18.78 -17.90 7.55
N PRO A 222 -19.64 -18.78 6.98
CA PRO A 222 -20.84 -19.28 7.66
C PRO A 222 -20.49 -20.31 8.74
N THR A 223 -19.76 -19.86 9.76
CA THR A 223 -19.58 -20.55 11.04
C THR A 223 -20.90 -20.54 11.82
N LEU A 224 -21.09 -21.47 12.76
CA LEU A 224 -22.33 -21.50 13.55
C LEU A 224 -22.58 -20.18 14.29
N SER A 225 -21.55 -19.56 14.88
CA SER A 225 -21.68 -18.25 15.53
C SER A 225 -22.14 -17.15 14.58
N THR A 226 -21.62 -17.14 13.35
CA THR A 226 -22.05 -16.18 12.31
C THR A 226 -23.49 -16.42 11.89
N LEU A 227 -23.89 -17.69 11.74
CA LEU A 227 -25.24 -18.08 11.36
C LEU A 227 -26.26 -17.80 12.47
N GLN A 228 -25.93 -18.06 13.74
CA GLN A 228 -26.73 -17.69 14.91
C GLN A 228 -26.99 -16.18 14.95
N ARG A 229 -25.97 -15.36 14.67
CA ARG A 229 -26.10 -13.90 14.61
C ARG A 229 -26.98 -13.44 13.44
N GLN A 230 -26.87 -14.06 12.27
CA GLN A 230 -27.58 -13.64 11.06
C GLN A 230 -29.00 -14.20 10.95
N LYS A 231 -29.24 -15.40 11.49
CA LYS A 231 -30.51 -16.15 11.40
C LYS A 231 -30.83 -16.82 12.75
N PRO A 232 -31.05 -16.05 13.83
CA PRO A 232 -31.34 -16.60 15.17
C PRO A 232 -32.65 -17.40 15.25
N HIS A 233 -33.54 -17.23 14.27
CA HIS A 233 -34.78 -18.01 14.16
C HIS A 233 -34.57 -19.41 13.56
N ILE A 234 -33.40 -19.70 12.96
CA ILE A 234 -33.03 -21.00 12.40
C ILE A 234 -31.99 -21.69 13.27
N TYR A 235 -31.01 -20.94 13.78
CA TYR A 235 -29.89 -21.48 14.53
C TYR A 235 -30.00 -21.08 15.99
N ASP A 236 -30.19 -22.07 16.86
CA ASP A 236 -30.33 -21.88 18.31
C ASP A 236 -29.03 -21.30 18.89
N PRO A 237 -29.06 -20.18 19.65
CA PRO A 237 -27.89 -19.59 20.29
C PRO A 237 -27.16 -20.50 21.30
N SER A 238 -27.83 -21.51 21.84
CA SER A 238 -27.25 -22.48 22.79
C SER A 238 -26.39 -23.55 22.12
N TRP A 239 -26.50 -23.72 20.79
CA TRP A 239 -25.72 -24.72 20.08
C TRP A 239 -24.23 -24.37 20.08
N LEU A 240 -23.43 -25.35 20.47
CA LEU A 240 -21.97 -25.30 20.45
C LEU A 240 -21.44 -25.83 19.12
N CYS A 241 -20.12 -25.75 18.95
CA CYS A 241 -19.41 -26.25 17.79
C CYS A 241 -19.82 -27.70 17.49
N PRO A 242 -20.38 -27.98 16.30
CA PRO A 242 -20.86 -29.32 15.94
C PRO A 242 -19.77 -30.39 15.98
N GLN A 243 -18.50 -29.99 15.87
CA GLN A 243 -17.35 -30.89 15.80
C GLN A 243 -16.78 -31.29 17.16
N CYS A 244 -16.82 -30.42 18.17
CA CYS A 244 -16.24 -30.69 19.50
C CYS A 244 -17.25 -30.58 20.65
N ASN A 245 -18.38 -29.92 20.42
CA ASN A 245 -19.45 -29.66 21.39
C ASN A 245 -18.97 -29.03 22.71
N SER A 246 -17.85 -28.29 22.70
CA SER A 246 -17.24 -27.72 23.92
C SER A 246 -17.19 -26.19 23.93
N SER A 247 -17.18 -25.54 22.76
CA SER A 247 -17.11 -24.09 22.63
C SER A 247 -17.91 -23.58 21.45
N LEU A 248 -18.11 -22.25 21.37
CA LEU A 248 -18.73 -21.61 20.21
C LEU A 248 -17.87 -21.79 18.96
N GLU A 249 -18.50 -22.08 17.82
CA GLU A 249 -17.79 -22.16 16.54
C GLU A 249 -17.60 -20.75 15.96
N THR A 250 -16.54 -20.07 16.38
CA THR A 250 -16.04 -18.84 15.77
C THR A 250 -15.09 -19.14 14.61
N LEU A 251 -14.68 -18.12 13.85
CA LEU A 251 -13.67 -18.29 12.81
C LEU A 251 -12.33 -18.77 13.42
N ASP A 252 -11.94 -18.25 14.58
CA ASP A 252 -10.70 -18.68 15.24
C ASP A 252 -10.83 -20.11 15.80
N HIS A 253 -12.02 -20.47 16.29
CA HIS A 253 -12.30 -21.84 16.71
C HIS A 253 -12.25 -22.84 15.55
N LEU A 254 -12.61 -22.42 14.32
CA LEU A 254 -12.52 -23.28 13.14
C LEU A 254 -11.10 -23.85 12.93
N TRP A 255 -10.07 -23.06 13.23
CA TRP A 255 -8.67 -23.46 13.10
C TRP A 255 -8.16 -24.24 14.31
N THR A 256 -8.79 -24.06 15.47
CA THR A 256 -8.32 -24.59 16.77
C THR A 256 -9.23 -25.67 17.35
N CYS A 257 -10.27 -26.07 16.62
CA CYS A 257 -11.21 -27.06 17.06
C CYS A 257 -10.47 -28.39 17.31
N PRO A 258 -10.53 -28.95 18.55
CA PRO A 258 -9.80 -30.17 18.87
C PRO A 258 -10.35 -31.40 18.12
N TYR A 259 -11.60 -31.34 17.64
CA TYR A 259 -12.36 -32.44 17.02
C TYR A 259 -12.45 -33.68 17.91
N ILE A 260 -13.47 -34.52 17.70
CA ILE A 260 -13.63 -35.75 18.50
C ILE A 260 -12.50 -36.76 18.20
N LEU A 261 -11.89 -36.70 17.00
CA LEU A 261 -10.73 -37.51 16.60
C LEU A 261 -9.49 -36.60 16.42
N PRO A 262 -8.65 -36.44 17.45
CA PRO A 262 -7.58 -35.44 17.47
C PRO A 262 -6.60 -35.56 16.29
N GLU A 263 -6.28 -36.79 15.85
CA GLU A 263 -5.31 -37.07 14.78
C GLU A 263 -5.72 -36.49 13.42
N PHE A 264 -7.02 -36.23 13.21
CA PHE A 264 -7.58 -35.60 12.01
C PHE A 264 -8.30 -34.28 12.34
N GLY A 265 -8.00 -33.70 13.51
CA GLY A 265 -8.62 -32.47 13.97
C GLY A 265 -8.12 -31.25 13.19
N PRO A 266 -8.99 -30.25 12.93
CA PRO A 266 -8.61 -29.00 12.28
C PRO A 266 -7.35 -28.34 12.88
N PHE A 267 -7.15 -28.47 14.20
CA PHE A 267 -5.99 -27.91 14.88
C PHE A 267 -4.65 -28.52 14.44
N ASN A 268 -4.58 -29.84 14.34
CA ASN A 268 -3.35 -30.51 13.90
C ASN A 268 -3.07 -30.21 12.43
N THR A 269 -4.11 -30.24 11.58
CA THR A 269 -3.99 -29.82 10.17
C THR A 269 -3.50 -28.37 10.07
N PHE A 270 -4.09 -27.45 10.83
CA PHE A 270 -3.68 -26.05 10.86
C PHE A 270 -2.20 -25.88 11.26
N LYS A 271 -1.76 -26.58 12.30
CA LYS A 271 -0.37 -26.58 12.78
C LYS A 271 0.59 -27.05 11.70
N THR A 272 0.29 -28.17 11.02
CA THR A 272 1.09 -28.67 9.90
C THR A 272 1.18 -27.66 8.76
N LEU A 273 0.03 -27.11 8.32
CA LEU A 273 0.00 -26.14 7.22
C LEU A 273 0.76 -24.85 7.54
N LEU A 274 0.72 -24.39 8.79
CA LEU A 274 1.49 -23.22 9.22
C LEU A 274 2.99 -23.50 9.25
N LEU A 275 3.40 -24.68 9.72
CA LEU A 275 4.80 -25.11 9.70
C LEU A 275 5.33 -25.24 8.27
N ASP A 276 4.52 -25.77 7.35
CA ASP A 276 4.85 -25.86 5.93
C ASP A 276 5.00 -24.47 5.31
N LEU A 277 4.07 -23.55 5.59
CA LEU A 277 4.17 -22.14 5.17
C LEU A 277 5.48 -21.52 5.66
N ARG A 278 5.80 -21.65 6.95
CA ARG A 278 7.03 -21.13 7.55
C ARG A 278 8.27 -21.69 6.84
N THR A 279 8.31 -23.00 6.63
CA THR A 279 9.45 -23.71 6.03
C THR A 279 9.67 -23.29 4.57
N VAL A 280 8.59 -23.21 3.79
CA VAL A 280 8.64 -22.78 2.38
C VAL A 280 9.09 -21.32 2.28
N CYS A 281 8.54 -20.43 3.10
CA CYS A 281 8.96 -19.04 3.15
C CYS A 281 10.44 -18.90 3.53
N PHE A 282 10.86 -19.59 4.59
CA PHE A 282 12.25 -19.58 5.06
C PHE A 282 13.23 -20.03 3.97
N GLY A 283 12.96 -21.17 3.32
CA GLY A 283 13.79 -21.67 2.22
C GLY A 283 13.90 -20.69 1.06
N LYS A 284 12.80 -20.01 0.71
CA LYS A 284 12.82 -18.97 -0.34
C LYS A 284 13.65 -17.75 0.06
N PHE A 285 13.57 -17.29 1.30
CA PHE A 285 14.39 -16.18 1.78
C PHE A 285 15.88 -16.54 1.78
N LEU A 286 16.25 -17.76 2.21
CA LEU A 286 17.63 -18.24 2.14
C LEU A 286 18.17 -18.33 0.71
N SER A 287 17.31 -18.68 -0.25
CA SER A 287 17.70 -18.76 -1.67
C SER A 287 17.79 -17.41 -2.38
N THR A 288 17.27 -16.34 -1.76
CA THR A 288 17.23 -15.00 -2.37
C THR A 288 18.43 -14.17 -1.92
N THR A 289 19.06 -13.47 -2.85
CA THR A 289 20.18 -12.57 -2.53
C THR A 289 19.69 -11.41 -1.65
N PRO A 290 20.22 -11.27 -0.42
CA PRO A 290 19.82 -10.19 0.47
C PRO A 290 20.57 -8.89 0.12
N LEU A 291 20.05 -7.76 0.59
CA LEU A 291 20.69 -6.44 0.48
C LEU A 291 21.93 -6.33 1.38
N ILE A 292 21.90 -7.02 2.51
CA ILE A 292 22.97 -7.11 3.51
C ILE A 292 23.09 -8.58 3.90
N SER A 293 24.31 -9.05 4.20
CA SER A 293 24.53 -10.42 4.66
C SER A 293 23.59 -10.79 5.81
N LEU A 294 22.98 -11.97 5.71
CA LEU A 294 22.14 -12.52 6.79
C LEU A 294 23.02 -12.76 8.03
N LEU A 295 22.48 -12.47 9.21
CA LEU A 295 23.15 -12.73 10.48
C LEU A 295 23.04 -14.22 10.86
N ASP A 296 23.98 -14.70 11.66
CA ASP A 296 24.02 -16.10 12.12
C ASP A 296 22.75 -16.53 12.89
N PHE A 297 22.02 -15.58 13.47
CA PHE A 297 20.78 -15.83 14.23
C PHE A 297 19.49 -15.69 13.42
N PHE A 298 19.57 -15.42 12.11
CA PHE A 298 18.40 -15.17 11.26
C PHE A 298 17.36 -16.30 11.34
N ASP A 299 17.80 -17.57 11.34
CA ASP A 299 16.92 -18.73 11.46
C ASP A 299 16.15 -18.75 12.78
N VAL A 300 16.87 -18.54 13.89
CA VAL A 300 16.29 -18.55 15.24
C VAL A 300 15.29 -17.40 15.39
N GLU A 301 15.64 -16.20 14.95
CA GLU A 301 14.77 -15.02 15.02
C GLU A 301 13.55 -15.15 14.11
N PHE A 302 13.73 -15.62 12.88
CA PHE A 302 12.63 -15.86 11.95
C PHE A 302 11.66 -16.92 12.49
N THR A 303 12.18 -18.01 13.04
CA THR A 303 11.37 -19.12 13.56
C THR A 303 10.64 -18.75 14.85
N ALA A 304 11.21 -17.84 15.66
CA ALA A 304 10.63 -17.35 16.91
C ALA A 304 9.62 -16.20 16.74
N MET A 305 9.33 -15.77 15.51
CA MET A 305 8.35 -14.70 15.29
C MET A 305 6.94 -15.12 15.72
N ASP A 306 6.22 -14.17 16.32
CA ASP A 306 4.87 -14.35 16.87
C ASP A 306 3.87 -14.94 15.86
N CYS A 307 4.02 -14.63 14.57
CA CYS A 307 3.12 -15.08 13.52
C CYS A 307 3.17 -16.60 13.26
N TRP A 308 4.20 -17.29 13.77
CA TRP A 308 4.33 -18.75 13.71
C TRP A 308 3.79 -19.47 14.95
N ASP A 309 3.46 -18.74 16.01
CA ASP A 309 2.92 -19.32 17.24
C ASP A 309 1.46 -19.75 17.03
N CYS A 310 1.23 -21.06 17.08
CA CYS A 310 -0.08 -21.69 16.85
C CYS A 310 -0.64 -22.45 18.06
N ASP A 311 0.07 -22.50 19.20
CA ASP A 311 -0.29 -23.35 20.34
C ASP A 311 -0.14 -22.63 21.70
N PRO A 312 -1.13 -21.79 22.11
CA PRO A 312 -2.30 -21.36 21.33
C PRO A 312 -1.94 -20.34 20.24
N PRO A 313 -2.79 -20.13 19.22
CA PRO A 313 -2.43 -19.24 18.13
C PRO A 313 -2.40 -17.78 18.56
N SER A 314 -1.32 -17.11 18.21
CA SER A 314 -1.18 -15.66 18.42
C SER A 314 -2.13 -14.89 17.50
N ASN A 315 -2.37 -13.61 17.83
CA ASN A 315 -3.13 -12.72 16.95
C ASN A 315 -2.47 -12.56 15.58
N SER A 316 -1.14 -12.52 15.50
CA SER A 316 -0.40 -12.43 14.24
C SER A 316 -0.52 -13.71 13.40
N CYS A 317 -0.57 -14.87 14.04
CA CYS A 317 -0.86 -16.15 13.39
C CYS A 317 -2.28 -16.16 12.80
N LEU A 318 -3.28 -15.75 13.59
CA LEU A 318 -4.67 -15.63 13.15
C LEU A 318 -4.89 -14.56 12.07
N ARG A 319 -3.98 -13.59 11.92
CA ARG A 319 -3.98 -12.63 10.79
C ARG A 319 -3.53 -13.29 9.50
N LEU A 320 -2.52 -14.17 9.54
CA LEU A 320 -2.07 -14.90 8.36
C LEU A 320 -3.18 -15.78 7.79
N THR A 321 -4.02 -16.39 8.64
CA THR A 321 -5.19 -17.15 8.17
C THR A 321 -6.23 -16.29 7.46
N ARG A 322 -6.33 -15.01 7.82
CA ARG A 322 -7.19 -14.00 7.16
C ARG A 322 -6.53 -13.36 5.93
N GLY A 323 -5.28 -13.70 5.65
CA GLY A 323 -4.48 -13.11 4.57
C GLY A 323 -3.94 -11.72 4.87
N LEU A 324 -3.94 -11.32 6.14
CA LEU A 324 -3.34 -10.08 6.61
C LEU A 324 -1.89 -10.36 7.00
N ILE A 325 -0.95 -9.61 6.43
CA ILE A 325 0.48 -9.79 6.69
C ILE A 325 0.88 -8.95 7.92
N PRO A 326 1.44 -9.56 8.98
CA PRO A 326 1.90 -8.83 10.15
C PRO A 326 3.03 -7.85 9.81
N MET A 327 2.94 -6.63 10.34
CA MET A 327 3.98 -5.61 10.21
C MET A 327 5.31 -6.04 10.86
N SER A 328 5.24 -6.84 11.94
CA SER A 328 6.42 -7.40 12.61
C SER A 328 7.26 -8.25 11.64
N LEU A 329 6.61 -9.11 10.85
CA LEU A 329 7.24 -9.97 9.86
C LEU A 329 7.94 -9.15 8.76
N THR A 330 7.25 -8.19 8.16
CA THR A 330 7.84 -7.39 7.07
C THR A 330 8.89 -6.40 7.57
N SER A 331 8.76 -5.89 8.80
CA SER A 331 9.77 -5.03 9.42
C SER A 331 11.06 -5.79 9.71
N PHE A 332 10.97 -7.02 10.24
CA PHE A 332 12.13 -7.88 10.45
C PHE A 332 12.82 -8.21 9.12
N LEU A 333 12.07 -8.71 8.15
CA LEU A 333 12.60 -9.05 6.83
C LEU A 333 13.13 -7.82 6.08
N GLY A 334 12.55 -6.65 6.33
CA GLY A 334 12.93 -5.36 5.74
C GLY A 334 14.34 -4.90 6.11
N THR A 335 14.96 -5.50 7.14
CA THR A 335 16.37 -5.28 7.45
C THR A 335 17.33 -5.94 6.44
N TYR A 336 16.85 -6.98 5.73
CA TYR A 336 17.66 -7.77 4.78
C TYR A 336 17.17 -7.68 3.35
N PHE A 337 15.88 -7.46 3.11
CA PHE A 337 15.26 -7.52 1.78
C PHE A 337 14.43 -6.26 1.50
N SER A 338 14.26 -5.93 0.22
CA SER A 338 13.32 -4.88 -0.17
C SER A 338 11.88 -5.35 0.03
N LEU A 339 10.95 -4.41 0.30
CA LEU A 339 9.54 -4.73 0.46
C LEU A 339 8.96 -5.48 -0.76
N SER A 340 9.38 -5.11 -1.98
CA SER A 340 8.92 -5.80 -3.20
C SER A 340 9.36 -7.27 -3.22
N THR A 341 10.57 -7.57 -2.76
CA THR A 341 11.10 -8.93 -2.67
C THR A 341 10.40 -9.71 -1.57
N ILE A 342 10.14 -9.09 -0.41
CA ILE A 342 9.40 -9.72 0.69
C ILE A 342 8.02 -10.15 0.21
N CYS A 343 7.28 -9.24 -0.41
CA CYS A 343 5.91 -9.53 -0.84
C CYS A 343 5.87 -10.54 -1.99
N SER A 344 6.85 -10.54 -2.91
CA SER A 344 6.92 -11.56 -3.96
C SER A 344 7.22 -12.96 -3.41
N ILE A 345 8.06 -13.06 -2.38
CA ILE A 345 8.39 -14.33 -1.73
C ILE A 345 7.18 -14.89 -0.97
N LEU A 346 6.47 -14.03 -0.22
CA LEU A 346 5.32 -14.41 0.60
C LEU A 346 4.06 -14.75 -0.21
N ASP A 347 3.88 -14.14 -1.38
CA ASP A 347 2.63 -14.21 -2.15
C ASP A 347 2.18 -15.64 -2.51
N THR A 348 3.03 -16.43 -3.17
CA THR A 348 2.65 -17.80 -3.56
C THR A 348 2.49 -18.74 -2.37
N PRO A 349 3.40 -18.78 -1.38
CA PRO A 349 3.23 -19.61 -0.19
C PRO A 349 1.95 -19.27 0.59
N LEU A 350 1.61 -17.99 0.76
CA LEU A 350 0.36 -17.58 1.42
C LEU A 350 -0.88 -18.02 0.64
N HIS A 351 -0.85 -17.92 -0.68
CA HIS A 351 -1.93 -18.41 -1.52
C HIS A 351 -2.16 -19.92 -1.34
N ASN A 352 -1.09 -20.70 -1.38
CA ASN A 352 -1.15 -22.15 -1.20
C ASN A 352 -1.65 -22.51 0.19
N PHE A 353 -1.14 -21.84 1.23
CA PHE A 353 -1.61 -21.98 2.59
C PHE A 353 -3.12 -21.73 2.72
N HIS A 354 -3.65 -20.65 2.14
CA HIS A 354 -5.10 -20.41 2.13
C HIS A 354 -5.87 -21.48 1.36
N PHE A 355 -5.31 -21.98 0.26
CA PHE A 355 -5.93 -23.05 -0.52
C PHE A 355 -6.01 -24.34 0.28
N ASP A 356 -4.97 -24.69 1.02
CA ASP A 356 -4.95 -25.85 1.88
C ASP A 356 -5.91 -25.70 3.08
N LEU A 357 -6.01 -24.50 3.69
CA LEU A 357 -7.06 -24.23 4.68
C LEU A 357 -8.46 -24.43 4.09
N TYR A 358 -8.67 -23.99 2.85
CA TYR A 358 -9.94 -24.17 2.15
C TYR A 358 -10.26 -25.66 1.93
N VAL A 359 -9.32 -26.43 1.37
CA VAL A 359 -9.55 -27.82 0.99
C VAL A 359 -9.59 -28.73 2.21
N GLN A 360 -8.63 -28.61 3.12
CA GLN A 360 -8.42 -29.60 4.18
C GLN A 360 -9.26 -29.34 5.42
N ILE A 361 -9.57 -28.07 5.72
CA ILE A 361 -10.37 -27.69 6.89
C ILE A 361 -11.78 -27.27 6.48
N TRP A 362 -11.90 -26.24 5.64
CA TRP A 362 -13.20 -25.61 5.36
C TRP A 362 -14.16 -26.53 4.61
N LEU A 363 -13.72 -27.24 3.56
CA LEU A 363 -14.58 -28.16 2.82
C LEU A 363 -15.02 -29.34 3.70
N CYS A 364 -14.08 -29.95 4.43
CA CYS A 364 -14.37 -31.04 5.37
C CYS A 364 -15.41 -30.62 6.42
N ARG A 365 -15.20 -29.46 7.05
CA ARG A 365 -16.17 -28.86 7.97
C ARG A 365 -17.51 -28.60 7.30
N SER A 366 -17.52 -28.07 6.07
CA SER A 366 -18.76 -27.70 5.37
C SER A 366 -19.62 -28.92 5.04
N VAL A 367 -19.00 -30.03 4.63
CA VAL A 367 -19.68 -31.32 4.41
C VAL A 367 -20.27 -31.83 5.72
N PHE A 368 -19.47 -31.86 6.79
CA PHE A 368 -19.95 -32.26 8.12
C PHE A 368 -21.12 -31.39 8.61
N PHE A 369 -20.97 -30.07 8.49
CA PHE A 369 -21.98 -29.10 8.93
C PHE A 369 -23.30 -29.28 8.17
N HIS A 370 -23.25 -29.59 6.87
CA HIS A 370 -24.46 -29.87 6.09
C HIS A 370 -25.24 -31.10 6.60
N HIS A 371 -24.52 -32.17 6.96
CA HIS A 371 -25.15 -33.35 7.56
C HIS A 371 -25.67 -33.07 8.96
N TRP A 372 -24.91 -32.32 9.76
CA TRP A 372 -25.34 -31.90 11.09
C TRP A 372 -26.61 -31.03 11.02
N GLU A 373 -26.69 -30.05 10.12
CA GLU A 373 -27.88 -29.24 9.90
C GLU A 373 -29.09 -30.09 9.51
N SER A 374 -28.88 -31.09 8.65
CA SER A 374 -29.93 -32.03 8.26
C SER A 374 -30.44 -32.85 9.46
N ALA A 375 -29.54 -33.24 10.37
CA ALA A 375 -29.90 -33.92 11.62
C ALA A 375 -30.66 -33.01 12.59
N GLN A 376 -30.45 -31.69 12.54
CA GLN A 376 -31.25 -30.69 13.26
C GLN A 376 -32.57 -30.34 12.55
N GLY A 377 -32.91 -31.01 11.44
CA GLY A 377 -34.11 -30.74 10.66
C GLY A 377 -34.06 -29.45 9.81
N ILE A 378 -32.89 -28.84 9.65
CA ILE A 378 -32.71 -27.61 8.87
C ILE A 378 -32.56 -27.96 7.39
N THR A 379 -33.57 -27.59 6.59
CA THR A 379 -33.59 -27.83 5.13
C THR A 379 -33.28 -26.55 4.33
N ASN A 380 -32.88 -26.70 3.07
CA ASN A 380 -32.67 -25.56 2.16
C ASN A 380 -33.92 -24.68 1.98
N LYS A 381 -35.13 -25.28 2.13
CA LYS A 381 -36.40 -24.55 2.09
C LYS A 381 -36.55 -23.60 3.29
N ILE A 382 -36.17 -24.05 4.48
CA ILE A 382 -36.16 -23.23 5.71
C ILE A 382 -35.12 -22.10 5.60
N LYS A 383 -33.96 -22.39 5.00
CA LYS A 383 -32.91 -21.38 4.80
C LYS A 383 -33.29 -20.27 3.79
N SER A 384 -34.18 -20.57 2.84
CA SER A 384 -34.61 -19.68 1.76
C SER A 384 -35.92 -18.95 2.03
N SER A 385 -36.72 -19.38 3.00
CA SER A 385 -37.90 -18.63 3.45
C SER A 385 -37.48 -17.33 4.14
N ALA A 386 -37.93 -16.19 3.61
CA ALA A 386 -37.53 -14.85 4.05
C ALA A 386 -38.10 -14.43 5.42
N ILE A 387 -38.88 -15.27 6.11
CA ILE A 387 -39.61 -14.91 7.33
C ILE A 387 -39.63 -16.13 8.27
N GLY A 388 -38.94 -16.04 9.41
CA GLY A 388 -39.30 -16.81 10.60
C GLY A 388 -40.37 -16.06 11.38
N PRO A 389 -41.32 -16.74 12.06
CA PRO A 389 -42.27 -16.06 12.94
C PRO A 389 -41.51 -15.28 14.01
N PHE A 390 -41.97 -14.07 14.33
CA PHE A 390 -41.41 -13.24 15.40
C PHE A 390 -41.26 -14.07 16.68
N PRO A 391 -40.07 -14.13 17.32
CA PRO A 391 -39.96 -14.77 18.60
C PRO A 391 -40.76 -13.97 19.61
N THR A 392 -41.74 -14.63 20.21
CA THR A 392 -42.41 -14.19 21.43
C THR A 392 -41.35 -13.79 22.45
N THR A 393 -41.53 -12.61 23.03
CA THR A 393 -40.76 -12.01 24.13
C THR A 393 -40.28 -13.04 25.15
N TYR A 394 -39.02 -13.45 25.06
CA TYR A 394 -38.27 -13.93 26.22
C TYR A 394 -37.61 -12.71 26.87
N PRO A 395 -37.68 -12.57 28.21
CA PRO A 395 -36.99 -11.48 28.89
C PRO A 395 -35.49 -11.73 28.76
N PHE A 396 -34.88 -11.04 27.82
CA PHE A 396 -33.43 -10.95 27.70
C PHE A 396 -32.94 -10.29 28.99
N SER A 397 -32.35 -11.08 29.89
CA SER A 397 -31.56 -10.55 30.98
C SER A 397 -30.45 -9.72 30.35
N GLN A 398 -30.56 -8.40 30.48
CA GLN A 398 -29.52 -7.44 30.14
C GLN A 398 -28.30 -7.68 31.03
N THR A 399 -27.49 -8.68 30.71
CA THR A 399 -26.05 -8.54 30.87
C THR A 399 -25.58 -7.81 29.63
N SER A 400 -25.65 -6.49 29.71
CA SER A 400 -24.88 -5.61 28.83
C SER A 400 -23.43 -6.11 28.91
N PRO A 401 -22.80 -6.58 27.81
CA PRO A 401 -21.38 -6.31 27.71
C PRO A 401 -21.33 -4.79 27.63
N ALA A 402 -20.78 -4.15 28.65
CA ALA A 402 -20.39 -2.77 28.52
C ALA A 402 -19.57 -2.71 27.24
N ILE A 403 -20.15 -2.14 26.18
CA ILE A 403 -19.38 -1.50 25.13
C ILE A 403 -18.75 -0.32 25.86
N LEU A 404 -17.74 -0.59 26.67
CA LEU A 404 -16.64 0.32 26.80
C LEU A 404 -16.11 0.38 25.38
N THR A 405 -16.59 1.37 24.61
CA THR A 405 -15.84 1.92 23.50
C THR A 405 -14.39 1.94 23.98
N PRO A 406 -13.52 1.06 23.46
CA PRO A 406 -12.10 1.26 23.67
C PRO A 406 -11.87 2.67 23.17
N SER A 407 -11.28 3.54 23.99
CA SER A 407 -11.01 4.92 23.61
C SER A 407 -10.48 4.88 22.19
N LEU A 408 -11.27 5.43 21.26
CA LEU A 408 -10.95 5.43 19.84
C LEU A 408 -9.53 5.98 19.80
N ALA A 409 -8.54 5.15 19.49
CA ALA A 409 -7.29 5.68 18.97
C ALA A 409 -7.74 6.32 17.67
N THR A 410 -8.09 7.60 17.74
CA THR A 410 -8.67 8.41 16.68
C THR A 410 -7.66 8.45 15.55
N ALA A 411 -7.68 7.45 14.67
CA ALA A 411 -7.37 7.67 13.29
C ALA A 411 -8.40 8.72 12.84
N SER A 412 -7.96 9.97 12.67
CA SER A 412 -8.87 11.02 12.22
C SER A 412 -9.48 10.57 10.88
N LEU A 413 -10.70 11.02 10.61
CA LEU A 413 -11.37 10.80 9.32
C LEU A 413 -10.53 11.35 8.14
N ASP A 414 -9.53 12.20 8.45
CA ASP A 414 -8.57 12.82 7.52
C ASP A 414 -7.25 12.05 7.37
N SER A 415 -7.09 10.88 8.02
CA SER A 415 -5.87 10.07 7.93
C SER A 415 -5.47 9.73 6.49
N TRP A 416 -6.43 9.46 5.62
CA TRP A 416 -6.16 9.24 4.20
C TRP A 416 -5.67 10.50 3.47
N VAL A 417 -6.09 11.70 3.90
CA VAL A 417 -5.56 12.97 3.37
C VAL A 417 -4.08 13.09 3.69
N SER A 418 -3.69 12.73 4.92
CA SER A 418 -2.28 12.70 5.34
C SER A 418 -1.46 11.70 4.52
N TRP A 419 -1.97 10.49 4.27
CA TRP A 419 -1.27 9.47 3.48
C TRP A 419 -1.02 9.93 2.03
N VAL A 420 -2.05 10.50 1.40
CA VAL A 420 -1.95 11.02 0.02
C VAL A 420 -1.07 12.26 -0.04
N SER A 421 -1.11 13.13 0.98
CA SER A 421 -0.21 14.29 1.07
C SER A 421 1.25 13.85 1.22
N SER A 422 1.54 12.84 2.03
CA SER A 422 2.88 12.27 2.16
C SER A 422 3.39 11.64 0.86
N TYR A 423 2.50 11.02 0.07
CA TYR A 423 2.85 10.57 -1.28
C TYR A 423 3.27 11.74 -2.19
N ILE A 424 2.57 12.87 -2.13
CA ILE A 424 2.92 14.07 -2.91
C ILE A 424 4.29 14.63 -2.48
N ILE A 425 4.55 14.68 -1.17
CA ILE A 425 5.78 15.28 -0.62
C ILE A 425 6.99 14.35 -0.83
N HIS A 426 6.85 13.06 -0.54
CA HIS A 426 7.99 12.14 -0.47
C HIS A 426 8.12 11.21 -1.68
N GLY A 427 7.12 11.20 -2.59
CA GLY A 427 7.03 10.23 -3.67
C GLY A 427 6.64 8.83 -3.18
N GLY A 428 6.82 7.80 -4.03
CA GLY A 428 6.50 6.41 -3.69
C GLY A 428 5.02 6.07 -3.90
N SER A 429 4.43 5.24 -3.03
CA SER A 429 3.00 4.92 -3.05
C SER A 429 2.35 5.44 -1.77
N TRP A 430 1.12 5.94 -1.82
CA TRP A 430 0.41 6.37 -0.60
C TRP A 430 0.31 5.25 0.45
N ILE A 431 0.29 3.98 0.03
CA ILE A 431 0.19 2.84 0.94
C ILE A 431 1.47 2.60 1.74
N SER A 432 2.64 3.05 1.26
CA SER A 432 3.88 2.99 2.04
C SER A 432 3.95 4.07 3.13
N HIS A 433 3.03 5.03 3.11
CA HIS A 433 2.98 6.15 4.05
C HIS A 433 1.92 6.00 5.14
N LEU A 434 1.32 4.80 5.27
CA LEU A 434 0.35 4.50 6.32
C LEU A 434 0.93 4.71 7.73
N ASP A 435 2.22 4.40 7.93
CA ASP A 435 2.91 4.46 9.22
C ASP A 435 3.92 5.61 9.36
N PHE A 436 4.18 6.38 8.28
CA PHE A 436 5.26 7.38 8.25
C PHE A 436 5.13 8.44 9.35
N TRP A 437 3.90 8.81 9.72
CA TRP A 437 3.66 9.80 10.77
C TRP A 437 3.76 9.26 12.20
N ARG A 438 3.68 7.93 12.43
CA ARG A 438 3.84 7.36 13.78
C ARG A 438 5.29 7.39 14.27
N ARG A 439 6.27 7.33 13.37
CA ARG A 439 7.71 7.42 13.72
C ARG A 439 8.14 8.85 14.06
N LEU A 440 7.40 9.86 13.59
CA LEU A 440 7.65 11.27 13.89
C LEU A 440 6.91 11.75 15.14
N THR A 441 5.83 11.08 15.54
CA THR A 441 5.09 11.38 16.78
C THR A 441 5.70 10.66 17.99
N VAL A 442 6.99 10.87 18.26
CA VAL A 442 7.43 10.89 19.67
C VAL A 442 7.01 12.27 20.18
N GLN A 443 5.89 12.32 20.91
CA GLN A 443 5.39 13.58 21.47
C GLN A 443 6.51 14.28 22.25
N PRO A 444 6.80 15.58 22.00
CA PRO A 444 7.57 16.35 22.94
C PRO A 444 6.72 16.47 24.22
N LEU A 445 7.18 15.86 25.30
CA LEU A 445 6.68 16.08 26.65
C LEU A 445 6.83 17.58 26.98
N LEU A 446 5.79 18.36 26.70
CA LEU A 446 5.63 19.69 27.27
C LEU A 446 5.21 19.51 28.73
N ARG A 447 6.21 19.44 29.61
CA ARG A 447 6.02 19.72 31.04
C ARG A 447 5.65 21.19 31.17
N ILE A 448 4.41 21.48 31.53
CA ILE A 448 4.03 22.77 32.09
C ILE A 448 4.34 22.68 33.59
N SER A 449 5.40 23.35 34.02
CA SER A 449 5.61 23.67 35.44
C SER A 449 4.66 24.79 35.83
N SER A 450 3.91 24.56 36.91
CA SER A 450 3.07 25.55 37.60
C SER A 450 3.85 26.75 38.11
#